data_AF-A0A527KNH0-F1
#
_entry.id   AF-A0A527KNH0-F1
#
_cell.length_a   1.000
_cell.length_b   1.000
_cell.length_c   1.000
_cell.angle_alpha   90.00
_cell.angle_beta   90.00
_cell.angle_gamma   90.00
#
_symmetry.space_group_name_H-M   'P 1'
#
loop_
_entity.id
_entity.type
_entity.pdbx_description
1 polymer ?
#
loop_
_entity_poly.entity_id
_entity_poly.type
_entity_poly.pdbx_seq_one_letter_code
_entity_poly.pdbx_strand_id
1 'polypeptide(L)'
;MLGQIAYALPFLAQGFAVTLWVSLLVVVLSLVAGVMMGVGLVYGPAPLRWAVRIFSDTIRGIPILVLIFFVYYGLPAVGIHLESFWAAVLALTLFKTAQVIEYLRGAVGSIPKGQSEAAMAIGLTFRQRLAYVVFPQAFRRFLPPWINGVTDAVKGSALVSLLGITDLMHAINQVIGRTYEAMPLYILGAVIYFAVNYALSLASRRLEQRFSFIRE
;
A
#
# COMPACT_ATOMS: atom_id res chain seq x y z
N MET A 1 -17.41 -28.79 -13.19
CA MET A 1 -17.24 -27.37 -12.78
C MET A 1 -17.91 -27.04 -11.44
N LEU A 2 -19.24 -27.08 -11.29
CA LEU A 2 -19.91 -26.59 -10.07
C LEU A 2 -19.51 -27.32 -8.77
N GLY A 3 -19.36 -28.64 -8.79
CA GLY A 3 -18.93 -29.41 -7.61
C GLY A 3 -17.49 -29.12 -7.15
N GLN A 4 -16.59 -28.81 -8.09
CA GLN A 4 -15.21 -28.43 -7.78
C GLN A 4 -15.14 -27.01 -7.18
N ILE A 5 -15.97 -26.09 -7.68
CA ILE A 5 -16.11 -24.74 -7.12
C ILE A 5 -16.62 -24.85 -5.68
N ALA A 6 -17.66 -25.64 -5.43
CA ALA A 6 -18.20 -25.86 -4.09
C ALA A 6 -17.16 -26.44 -3.13
N TYR A 7 -16.33 -27.38 -3.59
CA TYR A 7 -15.21 -27.92 -2.82
C TYR A 7 -14.12 -26.88 -2.51
N ALA A 8 -13.84 -25.98 -3.46
CA ALA A 8 -12.79 -24.96 -3.32
C ALA A 8 -13.17 -23.79 -2.39
N LEU A 9 -14.46 -23.46 -2.31
CA LEU A 9 -14.98 -22.29 -1.56
C LEU A 9 -14.43 -22.14 -0.13
N PRO A 10 -14.45 -23.15 0.75
CA PRO A 10 -13.95 -22.98 2.12
C PRO A 10 -12.45 -22.64 2.17
N PHE A 11 -11.63 -23.27 1.31
CA PHE A 11 -10.19 -22.99 1.22
C PHE A 11 -9.94 -21.58 0.67
N LEU A 12 -10.69 -21.18 -0.35
CA LEU A 12 -10.59 -19.85 -0.94
C LEU A 12 -11.05 -18.76 0.02
N ALA A 13 -12.09 -19.01 0.82
CA ALA A 13 -12.55 -18.06 1.83
C ALA A 13 -11.48 -17.83 2.92
N GLN A 14 -10.81 -18.89 3.36
CA GLN A 14 -9.71 -18.77 4.32
C GLN A 14 -8.51 -18.01 3.72
N GLY A 15 -8.08 -18.37 2.50
CA GLY A 15 -7.01 -17.67 1.81
C GLY A 15 -7.36 -16.19 1.56
N PHE A 16 -8.60 -15.90 1.21
CA PHE A 16 -9.11 -14.55 1.03
C PHE A 16 -9.05 -13.73 2.33
N ALA A 17 -9.42 -14.31 3.47
CA ALA A 17 -9.29 -13.65 4.76
C ALA A 17 -7.83 -13.28 5.07
N VAL A 18 -6.88 -14.18 4.77
CA VAL A 18 -5.43 -13.90 4.90
C VAL A 18 -4.99 -12.76 3.98
N THR A 19 -5.44 -12.76 2.71
CA THR A 19 -5.18 -11.67 1.76
C THR A 19 -5.63 -10.33 2.33
N LEU A 20 -6.86 -10.25 2.86
CA LEU A 20 -7.39 -9.02 3.47
C LEU A 20 -6.60 -8.62 4.72
N TRP A 21 -6.22 -9.57 5.55
CA TRP A 21 -5.48 -9.32 6.78
C TRP A 21 -4.08 -8.76 6.51
N VAL A 22 -3.32 -9.40 5.62
CA VAL A 22 -2.01 -8.91 5.16
C VAL A 22 -2.14 -7.51 4.56
N SER A 23 -3.12 -7.31 3.68
CA SER A 23 -3.36 -6.01 3.03
C SER A 23 -3.65 -4.92 4.06
N LEU A 24 -4.49 -5.21 5.05
CA LEU A 24 -4.83 -4.27 6.11
C LEU A 24 -3.61 -3.86 6.93
N LEU A 25 -2.80 -4.83 7.38
CA LEU A 25 -1.58 -4.56 8.13
C LEU A 25 -0.61 -3.69 7.32
N VAL A 26 -0.35 -4.06 6.06
CA VAL A 26 0.54 -3.30 5.18
C VAL A 26 0.04 -1.88 4.97
N VAL A 27 -1.26 -1.69 4.71
CA VAL A 27 -1.85 -0.36 4.51
C VAL A 27 -1.72 0.51 5.76
N VAL A 28 -2.06 -0.02 6.93
CA VAL A 28 -2.01 0.73 8.19
C VAL A 28 -0.57 1.09 8.55
N LEU A 29 0.34 0.11 8.56
CA LEU A 29 1.72 0.31 8.94
C LEU A 29 2.44 1.27 7.98
N SER A 30 2.23 1.08 6.67
CA SER A 30 2.86 1.95 5.66
C SER A 30 2.30 3.36 5.64
N LEU A 31 1.02 3.55 5.93
CA LEU A 31 0.44 4.88 6.07
C LEU A 31 1.08 5.62 7.25
N VAL A 32 1.15 4.99 8.42
CA VAL A 32 1.74 5.61 9.63
C VAL A 32 3.22 5.94 9.40
N ALA A 33 4.02 4.95 9.00
CA ALA A 33 5.45 5.13 8.78
C ALA A 33 5.72 6.13 7.63
N GLY A 34 4.95 6.05 6.55
CA GLY A 34 5.12 6.88 5.37
C GLY A 34 4.72 8.33 5.60
N VAL A 35 3.67 8.60 6.38
CA VAL A 35 3.30 9.96 6.79
C VAL A 35 4.38 10.55 7.70
N MET A 36 4.84 9.80 8.71
CA MET A 36 5.90 10.27 9.61
C MET A 36 7.19 10.61 8.84
N MET A 37 7.67 9.70 8.00
CA MET A 37 8.86 9.94 7.19
C MET A 37 8.64 11.01 6.12
N GLY A 38 7.47 11.05 5.50
CA GLY A 38 7.11 12.06 4.49
C GLY A 38 7.11 13.48 5.07
N VAL A 39 6.58 13.67 6.28
CA VAL A 39 6.69 14.95 7.01
C VAL A 39 8.16 15.31 7.26
N GLY A 40 8.97 14.33 7.68
CA GLY A 40 10.42 14.50 7.84
C GLY A 40 11.14 14.88 6.54
N LEU A 41 10.73 14.31 5.40
CA LEU A 41 11.27 14.63 4.08
C LEU A 41 10.95 16.08 3.67
N VAL A 42 9.71 16.51 3.91
CA VAL A 42 9.23 17.84 3.49
C VAL A 42 9.79 18.94 4.41
N TYR A 43 9.67 18.77 5.73
CA TYR A 43 9.92 19.85 6.70
C TYR A 43 11.15 19.63 7.59
N GLY A 44 11.76 18.45 7.56
CA GLY A 44 12.92 18.12 8.39
C GLY A 44 14.21 18.81 7.95
N PRO A 45 15.24 18.79 8.81
CA PRO A 45 16.57 19.31 8.49
C PRO A 45 17.24 18.48 7.39
N ALA A 46 18.28 19.04 6.76
CA ALA A 46 18.94 18.40 5.62
C ALA A 46 19.37 16.93 5.86
N PRO A 47 19.96 16.54 7.01
CA PRO A 47 20.34 15.14 7.24
C PRO A 47 19.15 14.17 7.24
N LEU A 48 18.05 14.53 7.90
CA LEU A 48 16.83 13.73 7.93
C LEU A 48 16.21 13.61 6.53
N ARG A 49 16.17 14.73 5.79
CA ARG A 49 15.66 14.75 4.41
C ARG A 49 16.46 13.81 3.51
N TRP A 50 17.79 13.85 3.60
CA TRP A 50 18.65 12.96 2.82
C TRP A 50 18.46 11.50 3.21
N ALA A 51 18.40 11.18 4.51
CA ALA A 51 18.16 9.81 4.97
C ALA A 51 16.84 9.24 4.44
N VAL A 52 15.74 9.99 4.57
CA VAL A 52 14.42 9.55 4.07
C VAL A 52 14.40 9.46 2.54
N ARG A 53 15.08 10.38 1.84
CA ARG A 53 15.17 10.36 0.38
C ARG A 53 15.91 9.11 -0.12
N ILE A 54 17.09 8.83 0.45
CA ILE A 54 17.87 7.64 0.11
C ILE A 54 17.03 6.37 0.35
N PHE A 55 16.40 6.26 1.52
CA PHE A 55 15.49 5.15 1.81
C PHE A 55 14.39 5.00 0.75
N SER A 56 13.65 6.08 0.45
CA SER A 56 12.53 6.05 -0.48
C SER A 56 12.97 5.70 -1.90
N ASP A 57 14.03 6.34 -2.39
CA ASP A 57 14.55 6.14 -3.75
C ASP A 57 15.11 4.73 -3.93
N THR A 58 15.84 4.20 -2.94
CA THR A 58 16.36 2.83 -2.98
C THR A 58 15.23 1.81 -2.98
N ILE A 59 14.28 1.90 -2.04
CA ILE A 59 13.20 0.92 -1.92
C ILE A 59 12.30 0.92 -3.17
N ARG A 60 12.02 2.09 -3.76
CA ARG A 60 11.25 2.18 -5.01
C ARG A 60 12.02 1.71 -6.24
N GLY A 61 13.34 1.74 -6.20
CA GLY A 61 14.21 1.21 -7.25
C GLY A 61 14.30 -0.33 -7.26
N ILE A 62 13.92 -0.99 -6.16
CA ILE A 62 13.97 -2.44 -6.03
C ILE A 62 12.60 -3.03 -6.41
N PRO A 63 12.56 -4.08 -7.28
CA PRO A 63 11.32 -4.80 -7.53
C PRO A 63 10.75 -5.39 -6.24
N ILE A 64 9.44 -5.21 -6.00
CA ILE A 64 8.79 -5.64 -4.76
C ILE A 64 9.02 -7.13 -4.45
N LEU A 65 9.07 -7.98 -5.49
CA LEU A 65 9.36 -9.41 -5.32
C LEU A 65 10.79 -9.65 -4.81
N VAL A 66 11.78 -8.92 -5.35
CA VAL A 66 13.16 -8.99 -4.88
C VAL A 66 13.25 -8.52 -3.43
N LEU A 67 12.52 -7.47 -3.06
CA LEU A 67 12.47 -6.99 -1.68
C LEU A 67 11.88 -8.03 -0.71
N ILE A 68 10.82 -8.74 -1.11
CA ILE A 68 10.24 -9.84 -0.31
C ILE A 68 11.28 -10.93 -0.05
N PHE A 69 11.99 -11.38 -1.09
CA PHE A 69 13.03 -12.38 -0.93
C PHE A 69 14.24 -11.87 -0.15
N PHE A 70 14.63 -10.61 -0.34
CA PHE A 70 15.72 -10.01 0.42
C PHE A 70 15.39 -9.97 1.92
N VAL A 71 14.17 -9.59 2.29
CA VAL A 71 13.74 -9.58 3.70
C VAL A 71 13.68 -10.99 4.26
N TYR A 72 13.11 -11.96 3.53
CA TYR A 72 12.94 -13.32 4.04
C TYR A 72 14.25 -14.13 4.11
N TYR A 73 15.09 -14.07 3.07
CA TYR A 73 16.34 -14.84 3.00
C TYR A 73 17.58 -14.05 3.43
N GLY A 74 17.57 -12.72 3.30
CA GLY A 74 18.72 -11.88 3.63
C GLY A 74 18.84 -11.51 5.11
N LEU A 75 17.73 -11.21 5.80
CA LEU A 75 17.76 -10.88 7.24
C LEU A 75 18.34 -12.01 8.11
N PRO A 76 18.07 -13.31 7.84
CA PRO A 76 18.74 -14.39 8.56
C PRO A 76 20.27 -14.34 8.51
N ALA A 77 20.87 -13.81 7.43
CA ALA A 77 22.33 -13.69 7.31
C ALA A 77 22.95 -12.71 8.33
N VAL A 78 22.14 -11.80 8.90
CA VAL A 78 22.54 -10.88 9.98
C VAL A 78 21.94 -11.28 11.34
N GLY A 79 21.45 -12.52 11.46
CA GLY A 79 20.92 -13.08 12.71
C GLY A 79 19.46 -12.71 13.02
N ILE A 80 18.72 -12.10 12.08
CA ILE A 80 17.31 -11.75 12.25
C ILE A 80 16.45 -12.78 11.54
N HIS A 81 15.76 -13.62 12.32
CA HIS A 81 14.86 -14.64 11.80
C HIS A 81 13.40 -14.20 11.94
N LEU A 82 12.73 -14.02 10.81
CA LEU A 82 11.30 -13.71 10.77
C LEU A 82 10.53 -14.90 10.20
N GLU A 83 9.38 -15.19 10.78
CA GLU A 83 8.40 -16.09 10.15
C GLU A 83 7.97 -15.52 8.79
N SER A 84 7.66 -16.39 7.81
CA SER A 84 7.27 -16.01 6.45
C SER A 84 6.22 -14.91 6.42
N PHE A 85 5.19 -15.01 7.27
CA PHE A 85 4.13 -14.01 7.37
C PHE A 85 4.67 -12.61 7.69
N TRP A 86 5.50 -12.49 8.74
CA TRP A 86 6.05 -11.20 9.15
C TRP A 86 7.11 -10.67 8.20
N ALA A 87 7.90 -11.54 7.57
CA ALA A 87 8.83 -11.16 6.51
C ALA A 87 8.09 -10.54 5.30
N ALA A 88 7.00 -11.16 4.87
CA ALA A 88 6.14 -10.64 3.81
C ALA A 88 5.52 -9.29 4.19
N VAL A 89 4.91 -9.19 5.39
CA VAL A 89 4.31 -7.94 5.88
C VAL A 89 5.35 -6.83 5.96
N LEU A 90 6.56 -7.11 6.47
CA LEU A 90 7.64 -6.14 6.56
C LEU A 90 8.08 -5.65 5.17
N ALA A 91 8.37 -6.55 4.24
CA ALA A 91 8.80 -6.19 2.88
C ALA A 91 7.76 -5.34 2.14
N LEU A 92 6.49 -5.77 2.17
CA LEU A 92 5.38 -5.03 1.56
C LEU A 92 5.19 -3.67 2.24
N THR A 93 5.32 -3.61 3.57
CA THR A 93 5.22 -2.36 4.34
C THR A 93 6.32 -1.39 3.95
N LEU A 94 7.59 -1.83 3.86
CA LEU A 94 8.71 -0.99 3.44
C LEU A 94 8.46 -0.40 2.04
N PHE A 95 8.06 -1.25 1.09
CA PHE A 95 7.75 -0.83 -0.26
C PHE A 95 6.63 0.21 -0.31
N LYS A 96 5.51 -0.06 0.38
CA LYS A 96 4.36 0.86 0.43
C LYS A 96 4.67 2.14 1.19
N THR A 97 5.52 2.08 2.21
CA THR A 97 5.97 3.25 2.96
C THR A 97 6.70 4.23 2.06
N ALA A 98 7.58 3.75 1.19
CA ALA A 98 8.27 4.58 0.19
C ALA A 98 7.29 5.23 -0.80
N GLN A 99 6.23 4.53 -1.21
CA GLN A 99 5.15 5.12 -2.02
C GLN A 99 4.39 6.22 -1.27
N VAL A 100 4.02 5.99 -0.01
CA VAL A 100 3.29 6.96 0.83
C VAL A 100 4.11 8.24 1.06
N ILE A 101 5.42 8.12 1.30
CA ILE A 101 6.34 9.27 1.41
C ILE A 101 6.21 10.18 0.18
N GLU A 102 6.15 9.57 -1.00
CA GLU A 102 6.12 10.27 -2.28
C GLU A 102 4.74 10.84 -2.61
N TYR A 103 3.67 10.14 -2.23
CA TYR A 103 2.32 10.70 -2.28
C TYR A 103 2.21 11.94 -1.40
N LEU A 104 2.77 11.91 -0.17
CA LEU A 104 2.76 13.06 0.73
C LEU A 104 3.60 14.20 0.16
N ARG A 105 4.83 13.92 -0.29
CA ARG A 105 5.71 14.92 -0.92
C ARG A 105 5.03 15.58 -2.13
N GLY A 106 4.42 14.78 -3.00
CA GLY A 106 3.68 15.27 -4.17
C GLY A 106 2.46 16.09 -3.78
N ALA A 107 1.69 15.63 -2.80
CA ALA A 107 0.50 16.33 -2.30
C ALA A 107 0.86 17.72 -1.74
N VAL A 108 1.87 17.81 -0.88
CA VAL A 108 2.33 19.10 -0.34
C VAL A 108 2.97 19.97 -1.44
N GLY A 109 3.84 19.39 -2.27
CA GLY A 109 4.58 20.11 -3.31
C GLY A 109 3.70 20.66 -4.43
N SER A 110 2.52 20.08 -4.63
CA SER A 110 1.56 20.58 -5.63
C SER A 110 0.85 21.87 -5.20
N ILE A 111 0.82 22.21 -3.90
CA ILE A 111 0.09 23.38 -3.39
C ILE A 111 0.78 24.66 -3.89
N PRO A 112 0.04 25.62 -4.48
CA PRO A 112 0.63 26.87 -4.94
C PRO A 112 1.33 27.62 -3.80
N LYS A 113 2.57 28.07 -4.05
CA LYS A 113 3.38 28.79 -3.06
C LYS A 113 2.66 30.01 -2.47
N GLY A 114 1.86 30.69 -3.29
CA GLY A 114 1.03 31.84 -2.90
C GLY A 114 0.08 31.56 -1.72
N GLN A 115 -0.36 30.32 -1.50
CA GLN A 115 -1.16 29.96 -0.32
C GLN A 115 -0.37 30.13 0.97
N SER A 116 0.89 29.68 0.98
CA SER A 116 1.77 29.80 2.16
C SER A 116 2.25 31.24 2.37
N GLU A 117 2.47 31.97 1.27
CA GLU A 117 2.85 33.39 1.28
C GLU A 117 1.71 34.29 1.78
N ALA A 118 0.48 34.09 1.28
CA ALA A 118 -0.70 34.82 1.76
C ALA A 118 -0.96 34.56 3.24
N ALA A 119 -0.83 33.31 3.68
CA ALA A 119 -0.96 32.93 5.07
C ALA A 119 0.10 33.61 5.96
N MET A 120 1.31 33.80 5.45
CA MET A 120 2.37 34.55 6.13
C MET A 120 2.07 36.05 6.18
N ALA A 121 1.51 36.63 5.11
CA ALA A 121 1.16 38.04 5.04
C ALA A 121 0.08 38.45 6.06
N ILE A 122 -0.84 37.54 6.39
CA ILE A 122 -1.87 37.76 7.44
C ILE A 122 -1.39 37.37 8.85
N GLY A 123 -0.09 37.12 9.04
CA GLY A 123 0.53 36.91 10.35
C GLY A 123 0.45 35.49 10.92
N LEU A 124 0.08 34.47 10.12
CA LEU A 124 0.06 33.09 10.63
C LEU A 124 1.48 32.56 10.86
N THR A 125 1.70 32.02 12.06
CA THR A 125 2.92 31.28 12.41
C THR A 125 3.07 30.02 11.55
N PHE A 126 4.28 29.45 11.48
CA PHE A 126 4.52 28.21 10.71
C PHE A 126 3.54 27.07 11.06
N ARG A 127 3.27 26.85 12.37
CA ARG A 127 2.33 25.81 12.81
C ARG A 127 0.90 26.10 12.37
N GLN A 128 0.47 27.36 12.45
CA GLN A 128 -0.87 27.76 11.98
C GLN A 128 -1.01 27.64 10.46
N ARG A 129 0.02 28.03 9.70
CA ARG A 129 0.06 27.84 8.24
C ARG A 129 -0.05 26.37 7.87
N LEU A 130 0.68 25.50 8.56
CA LEU A 130 0.57 24.06 8.36
C LEU A 130 -0.83 23.55 8.69
N ALA A 131 -1.36 23.86 9.87
CA ALA A 131 -2.64 23.31 10.33
C ALA A 131 -3.85 23.83 9.52
N TYR A 132 -3.88 25.12 9.20
CA TYR A 132 -5.07 25.77 8.64
C TYR A 132 -5.05 25.93 7.12
N VAL A 133 -3.87 25.94 6.50
CA VAL A 133 -3.73 26.21 5.06
C VAL A 133 -3.20 24.98 4.33
N VAL A 134 -2.03 24.48 4.73
CA VAL A 134 -1.33 23.42 3.99
C VAL A 134 -1.97 22.05 4.22
N PHE A 135 -2.20 21.65 5.47
CA PHE A 135 -2.71 20.32 5.82
C PHE A 135 -4.07 20.00 5.18
N PRO A 136 -5.09 20.88 5.24
CA PRO A 136 -6.39 20.58 4.62
C PRO A 136 -6.29 20.39 3.10
N GLN A 137 -5.41 21.15 2.44
CA GLN A 137 -5.18 21.05 1.00
C GLN A 137 -4.36 19.80 0.66
N ALA A 138 -3.27 19.55 1.39
CA ALA A 138 -2.40 18.40 1.20
C ALA A 138 -3.15 17.10 1.43
N PHE A 139 -3.99 17.02 2.48
CA PHE A 139 -4.80 15.84 2.76
C PHE A 139 -5.74 15.49 1.61
N ARG A 140 -6.44 16.49 1.05
CA ARG A 140 -7.32 16.29 -0.11
C ARG A 140 -6.56 15.81 -1.36
N ARG A 141 -5.33 16.28 -1.56
CA ARG A 141 -4.48 15.88 -2.70
C ARG A 141 -3.76 14.54 -2.48
N PHE A 142 -3.53 14.15 -1.23
CA PHE A 142 -2.93 12.88 -0.84
C PHE A 142 -3.92 11.71 -0.96
N LEU A 143 -5.19 11.94 -0.67
CA LEU A 143 -6.22 10.89 -0.62
C LEU A 143 -6.33 10.08 -1.92
N PRO A 144 -6.51 10.67 -3.12
CA PRO A 144 -6.69 9.88 -4.35
C PRO A 144 -5.53 8.91 -4.65
N PRO A 145 -4.25 9.33 -4.68
CA PRO A 145 -3.15 8.38 -4.93
C PRO A 145 -2.99 7.36 -3.80
N TRP A 146 -3.27 7.74 -2.54
CA TRP A 146 -3.20 6.81 -1.43
C TRP A 146 -4.27 5.69 -1.52
N ILE A 147 -5.52 6.02 -1.86
CA ILE A 147 -6.58 5.01 -1.99
C ILE A 147 -6.30 4.06 -3.18
N ASN A 148 -5.76 4.58 -4.28
CA ASN A 148 -5.25 3.73 -5.36
C ASN A 148 -4.14 2.79 -4.84
N GLY A 149 -3.23 3.31 -4.01
CA GLY A 149 -2.19 2.54 -3.34
C GLY A 149 -2.71 1.40 -2.44
N VAL A 150 -3.88 1.57 -1.80
CA VAL A 150 -4.58 0.53 -1.02
C VAL A 150 -5.04 -0.63 -1.92
N THR A 151 -5.63 -0.30 -3.06
CA THR A 151 -6.07 -1.30 -4.05
C THR A 151 -4.86 -2.10 -4.57
N ASP A 152 -3.75 -1.42 -4.81
CA ASP A 152 -2.50 -2.07 -5.21
C ASP A 152 -1.85 -2.90 -4.09
N ALA A 153 -2.14 -2.61 -2.81
CA ALA A 153 -1.68 -3.46 -1.70
C ALA A 153 -2.39 -4.83 -1.71
N VAL A 154 -3.69 -4.85 -2.02
CA VAL A 154 -4.47 -6.11 -2.14
C VAL A 154 -4.00 -6.95 -3.32
N LYS A 155 -3.63 -6.34 -4.44
CA LYS A 155 -3.02 -7.06 -5.56
C LYS A 155 -1.62 -7.55 -5.18
N GLY A 156 -0.82 -6.68 -4.56
CA GLY A 156 0.54 -6.99 -4.13
C GLY A 156 0.63 -8.09 -3.09
N SER A 157 -0.39 -8.26 -2.24
CA SER A 157 -0.43 -9.35 -1.26
C SER A 157 -0.47 -10.73 -1.92
N ALA A 158 -0.84 -10.86 -3.20
CA ALA A 158 -0.76 -12.14 -3.90
C ALA A 158 0.67 -12.69 -4.00
N LEU A 159 1.69 -11.81 -3.91
CA LEU A 159 3.10 -12.20 -3.93
C LEU A 159 3.53 -12.95 -2.67
N VAL A 160 2.77 -12.86 -1.57
CA VAL A 160 3.10 -13.56 -0.32
C VAL A 160 2.92 -15.07 -0.45
N SER A 161 2.12 -15.53 -1.41
CA SER A 161 1.97 -16.93 -1.80
C SER A 161 3.31 -17.62 -2.11
N LEU A 162 4.30 -16.85 -2.57
CA LEU A 162 5.63 -17.33 -2.92
C LEU A 162 6.46 -17.71 -1.70
N LEU A 163 6.10 -17.24 -0.51
CA LEU A 163 6.71 -17.66 0.76
C LEU A 163 5.93 -18.80 1.43
N GLY A 164 5.01 -19.45 0.72
CA GLY A 164 4.16 -20.53 1.24
C GLY A 164 3.04 -20.06 2.17
N ILE A 165 2.78 -18.75 2.23
CA ILE A 165 1.65 -18.21 3.00
C ILE A 165 0.38 -18.56 2.24
N THR A 166 -0.59 -19.16 2.95
CA THR A 166 -1.88 -19.56 2.35
C THR A 166 -2.82 -18.35 2.21
N ASP A 167 -2.49 -17.47 1.27
CA ASP A 167 -3.38 -16.41 0.79
C ASP A 167 -4.35 -16.96 -0.28
N LEU A 168 -5.16 -16.08 -0.90
CA LEU A 168 -6.11 -16.50 -1.93
C LEU A 168 -5.42 -17.20 -3.12
N MET A 169 -4.29 -16.67 -3.59
CA MET A 169 -3.59 -17.25 -4.74
C MET A 169 -2.99 -18.62 -4.40
N HIS A 170 -2.42 -18.76 -3.20
CA HIS A 170 -1.92 -20.04 -2.73
C HIS A 170 -3.03 -21.06 -2.51
N ALA A 171 -4.18 -20.65 -1.95
CA ALA A 171 -5.35 -21.52 -1.78
C ALA A 171 -5.87 -22.05 -3.13
N ILE A 172 -5.91 -21.22 -4.18
CA ILE A 172 -6.21 -21.64 -5.55
C ILE A 172 -5.23 -22.74 -6.00
N ASN A 173 -3.92 -22.50 -5.86
CA ASN A 173 -2.89 -23.45 -6.27
C ASN A 173 -2.95 -24.77 -5.50
N GLN A 174 -3.30 -24.74 -4.21
CA GLN A 174 -3.49 -25.95 -3.41
C GLN A 174 -4.67 -26.79 -3.92
N VAL A 175 -5.78 -26.16 -4.29
CA VAL A 175 -6.93 -26.88 -4.86
C VAL A 175 -6.58 -27.41 -6.25
N ILE A 176 -5.91 -26.62 -7.10
CA ILE A 176 -5.42 -27.08 -8.41
C ILE A 176 -4.52 -28.30 -8.25
N GLY A 177 -3.62 -28.31 -7.26
CA GLY A 177 -2.75 -29.46 -6.99
C GLY A 177 -3.49 -30.74 -6.61
N ARG A 178 -4.77 -30.65 -6.20
CA ARG A 178 -5.62 -31.80 -5.87
C ARG A 178 -6.59 -32.17 -7.00
N THR A 179 -7.10 -31.17 -7.73
CA THR A 179 -8.12 -31.37 -8.76
C THR A 179 -7.54 -31.45 -10.18
N TYR A 180 -6.31 -30.99 -10.39
CA TYR A 180 -5.64 -30.81 -11.68
C TYR A 180 -6.36 -29.85 -12.65
N GLU A 181 -7.28 -29.04 -12.14
CA GLU A 181 -8.19 -28.20 -12.93
C GLU A 181 -7.83 -26.72 -12.78
N ALA A 182 -6.81 -26.28 -13.52
CA ALA A 182 -6.25 -24.94 -13.39
C ALA A 182 -7.20 -23.83 -13.86
N MET A 183 -7.71 -23.94 -15.09
CA MET A 183 -8.43 -22.84 -15.75
C MET A 183 -9.70 -22.39 -14.99
N PRO A 184 -10.61 -23.29 -14.56
CA PRO A 184 -11.79 -22.88 -13.80
C PRO A 184 -11.46 -22.15 -12.49
N LEU A 185 -10.42 -22.60 -11.78
CA LEU A 185 -10.03 -22.04 -10.49
C LEU A 185 -9.31 -20.68 -10.63
N TYR A 186 -8.52 -20.49 -11.70
CA TYR A 186 -7.97 -19.17 -12.02
C TYR A 186 -9.05 -18.18 -12.44
N ILE A 187 -10.06 -18.59 -13.21
CA ILE A 187 -11.20 -17.72 -13.54
C ILE A 187 -11.94 -17.30 -12.26
N LEU A 188 -12.20 -18.24 -11.35
CA LEU A 188 -12.83 -17.94 -10.06
C LEU A 188 -11.98 -16.95 -9.24
N GLY A 189 -10.67 -17.18 -9.14
CA GLY A 189 -9.74 -16.27 -8.49
C GLY A 189 -9.75 -14.87 -9.10
N ALA A 190 -9.73 -14.77 -10.44
CA ALA A 190 -9.80 -13.51 -11.15
C ALA A 190 -11.10 -12.76 -10.84
N VAL A 191 -12.25 -13.44 -10.79
CA VAL A 191 -13.53 -12.83 -10.41
C VAL A 191 -13.50 -12.33 -8.96
N ILE A 192 -12.95 -13.10 -8.02
CA ILE A 192 -12.85 -12.70 -6.60
C ILE A 192 -11.94 -11.47 -6.46
N TYR A 193 -10.72 -11.51 -7.01
CA TYR A 193 -9.82 -10.37 -6.99
C TYR A 193 -10.44 -9.16 -7.69
N PHE A 194 -11.08 -9.34 -8.84
CA PHE A 194 -11.75 -8.25 -9.55
C PHE A 194 -12.87 -7.64 -8.71
N ALA A 195 -13.74 -8.46 -8.12
CA ALA A 195 -14.86 -7.97 -7.30
C ALA A 195 -14.37 -7.11 -6.13
N VAL A 196 -13.30 -7.55 -5.45
CA VAL A 196 -12.72 -6.84 -4.30
C VAL A 196 -12.05 -5.54 -4.74
N ASN A 197 -11.21 -5.60 -5.77
CA ASN A 197 -10.54 -4.42 -6.30
C ASN A 197 -11.54 -3.41 -6.88
N TYR A 198 -12.59 -3.88 -7.53
CA TYR A 198 -13.66 -3.05 -8.06
C TYR A 198 -14.49 -2.40 -6.95
N ALA A 199 -14.83 -3.14 -5.90
CA ALA A 199 -15.52 -2.59 -4.72
C ALA A 199 -14.69 -1.50 -4.04
N LEU A 200 -13.39 -1.74 -3.84
CA LEU A 200 -12.45 -0.73 -3.31
C LEU A 200 -12.32 0.47 -4.24
N SER A 201 -12.23 0.24 -5.55
CA SER A 201 -12.18 1.33 -6.54
C SER A 201 -13.46 2.17 -6.54
N LEU A 202 -14.62 1.56 -6.37
CA LEU A 202 -15.90 2.28 -6.27
C LEU A 202 -15.99 3.08 -4.97
N ALA A 203 -15.52 2.52 -3.85
CA ALA A 203 -15.37 3.26 -2.60
C ALA A 203 -14.40 4.44 -2.75
N SER A 204 -13.27 4.24 -3.45
CA SER A 204 -12.31 5.29 -3.79
C SER A 204 -12.97 6.43 -4.55
N ARG A 205 -13.68 6.13 -5.64
CA ARG A 205 -14.35 7.14 -6.46
C ARG A 205 -15.36 7.97 -5.68
N ARG A 206 -16.13 7.34 -4.77
CA ARG A 206 -17.07 8.07 -3.90
C ARG A 206 -16.35 8.99 -2.92
N LEU A 207 -15.24 8.53 -2.34
CA LEU A 207 -14.41 9.35 -1.46
C LEU A 207 -13.75 10.50 -2.24
N GLU A 208 -13.18 10.21 -3.41
CA GLU A 208 -12.61 11.20 -4.32
C GLU A 208 -13.64 12.26 -4.71
N GLN A 209 -14.87 11.89 -5.08
CA GLN A 209 -15.94 12.85 -5.40
C GLN A 209 -16.28 13.78 -4.22
N ARG A 210 -16.14 13.31 -2.98
CA ARG A 210 -16.37 14.12 -1.78
C ARG A 210 -15.22 15.09 -1.48
N PHE A 211 -14.00 14.76 -1.89
CA PHE A 211 -12.79 15.52 -1.55
C PHE A 211 -12.12 16.23 -2.76
N SER A 212 -12.56 15.95 -3.98
CA SER A 212 -12.12 16.57 -5.23
C SER A 212 -12.61 18.02 -5.29
N PHE A 213 -11.70 18.94 -5.62
CA PHE A 213 -12.07 20.27 -6.10
C PHE A 213 -11.21 20.63 -7.33
N ILE A 214 -11.92 21.09 -8.37
CA ILE A 214 -11.47 21.52 -9.71
C ILE A 214 -11.19 20.35 -10.68
N ARG A 215 -12.23 19.97 -11.43
CA ARG A 215 -12.06 19.54 -12.82
C ARG A 215 -11.72 20.80 -13.62
N GLU A 216 -10.53 20.85 -14.21
CA GLU A 216 -10.32 21.70 -15.40
C GLU A 216 -11.13 21.14 -16.57
#